data_AF-A0A7K3UQE9-F1
#
_entry.id   AF-A0A7K3UQE9-F1
#
_cell.length_a   1.000
_cell.length_b   1.000
_cell.length_c   1.000
_cell.angle_alpha   90.00
_cell.angle_beta   90.00
_cell.angle_gamma   90.00
#
_symmetry.space_group_name_H-M   'P 1'
#
loop_
_entity.id
_entity.type
_entity.pdbx_description
1 polymer ?
#
loop_
_entity_poly.entity_id
_entity_poly.type
_entity_poly.pdbx_seq_one_letter_code
_entity_poly.pdbx_strand_id
1 'polypeptide(L)'
;ITPYTDNAFAYLSPVIGGFSATGMIALRDPGDDGNGIGGYYVTAEWALGGMKLLYAHQQTHGDGALRANFAGASYQWGTLTGFVAYFNGDGGTPRYHDDGLSISALWQITPQASASVGYAHARDRSGGDNDADQF
;
A
#
# COMPACT_ATOMS: atom_id res chain seq x y z
N ILE A 1 -1.25 -2.78 -0.85
CA ILE A 1 -2.68 -2.42 -0.89
C ILE A 1 -3.35 -3.36 -1.87
N THR A 2 -4.32 -4.15 -1.42
CA THR A 2 -5.21 -4.92 -2.29
C THR A 2 -6.59 -4.64 -1.74
N PRO A 3 -7.25 -3.56 -2.18
CA PRO A 3 -8.53 -3.17 -1.59
C PRO A 3 -9.58 -4.23 -1.92
N TYR A 4 -10.56 -4.35 -1.03
CA TYR A 4 -11.78 -5.08 -1.35
C TYR A 4 -12.55 -4.27 -2.39
N THR A 5 -12.77 -4.86 -3.56
CA THR A 5 -13.51 -4.25 -4.66
C THR A 5 -14.44 -5.30 -5.24
N ASP A 6 -15.68 -4.89 -5.54
CA ASP A 6 -16.66 -5.76 -6.15
C ASP A 6 -16.35 -5.94 -7.65
N ASN A 7 -16.84 -7.04 -8.23
CA ASN A 7 -16.80 -7.27 -9.67
C ASN A 7 -15.38 -7.16 -10.28
N ALA A 8 -14.39 -7.83 -9.69
CA ALA A 8 -13.01 -7.78 -10.15
C ALA A 8 -12.48 -9.14 -10.60
N PHE A 9 -11.57 -9.11 -11.57
CA PHE A 9 -10.74 -10.24 -11.96
C PHE A 9 -9.35 -10.06 -11.39
N ALA A 10 -8.87 -11.04 -10.63
CA ALA A 10 -7.53 -11.04 -10.06
C ALA A 10 -6.71 -12.22 -10.59
N TYR A 11 -5.46 -11.94 -10.97
CA TYR A 11 -4.43 -12.92 -11.25
C TYR A 11 -3.37 -12.85 -10.17
N LEU A 12 -3.07 -14.00 -9.56
CA LEU A 12 -2.02 -14.16 -8.56
C LEU A 12 -0.93 -15.02 -9.18
N SER A 13 0.27 -14.47 -9.32
CA SER A 13 1.39 -15.24 -9.85
C SER A 13 1.84 -16.33 -8.86
N PRO A 14 2.42 -17.43 -9.33
CA PRO A 14 3.24 -18.27 -8.46
C PRO A 14 4.43 -17.47 -7.92
N VAL A 15 5.07 -17.99 -6.86
CA VAL A 15 6.32 -17.45 -6.34
C VAL A 15 7.49 -17.99 -7.16
N ILE A 16 8.29 -17.11 -7.77
CA ILE A 16 9.47 -17.47 -8.56
C ILE A 16 10.67 -16.70 -8.02
N GLY A 17 11.70 -17.38 -7.51
CA GLY A 17 12.88 -16.71 -6.96
C GLY A 17 12.58 -15.78 -5.78
N GLY A 18 11.55 -16.10 -4.98
CA GLY A 18 11.06 -15.26 -3.90
C GLY A 18 10.20 -14.09 -4.35
N PHE A 19 9.97 -13.91 -5.65
CA PHE A 19 9.12 -12.85 -6.21
C PHE A 19 7.71 -13.37 -6.47
N SER A 20 6.70 -12.56 -6.15
CA SER A 20 5.31 -12.78 -6.55
C SER A 20 4.63 -11.45 -6.87
N ALA A 21 3.62 -11.49 -7.73
CA ALA A 21 2.82 -10.33 -8.07
C ALA A 21 1.34 -10.69 -8.17
N THR A 22 0.50 -9.72 -7.84
CA THR A 22 -0.95 -9.78 -8.07
C THR A 22 -1.35 -8.64 -8.98
N GLY A 23 -2.10 -8.95 -10.02
CA GLY A 23 -2.78 -7.95 -10.85
C GLY A 23 -4.28 -8.12 -10.73
N MET A 24 -5.00 -7.03 -10.51
CA MET A 24 -6.44 -7.02 -10.38
C MET A 24 -7.04 -5.92 -11.24
N ILE A 25 -8.11 -6.22 -11.96
CA ILE A 25 -8.89 -5.27 -12.76
C ILE A 25 -10.31 -5.30 -12.20
N ALA A 26 -10.81 -4.15 -11.75
CA ALA A 26 -12.19 -3.99 -11.31
C ALA A 26 -13.06 -3.53 -12.48
N LEU A 27 -14.22 -4.15 -12.62
CA LEU A 27 -15.27 -3.66 -13.50
C LEU A 27 -15.93 -2.43 -12.88
N ARG A 28 -16.48 -1.58 -13.72
CA ARG A 28 -17.10 -0.33 -13.31
C ARG A 28 -18.54 -0.54 -12.87
N ASP A 29 -18.99 0.27 -11.92
CA ASP A 29 -20.37 0.26 -11.48
C ASP A 29 -21.34 0.76 -12.58
N PRO A 30 -22.58 0.25 -12.60
CA PRO A 30 -23.61 0.73 -13.51
C PRO A 30 -24.02 2.17 -13.16
N GLY A 31 -23.75 3.13 -14.05
CA GLY A 31 -24.19 4.53 -13.88
C GLY A 31 -23.12 5.58 -14.20
N ASP A 32 -21.85 5.19 -14.20
CA ASP A 32 -20.74 6.09 -14.57
C ASP A 32 -20.54 6.14 -16.11
N ASP A 33 -19.78 7.13 -16.62
CA ASP A 33 -19.39 7.26 -18.05
C ASP A 33 -17.98 6.67 -18.33
N GLY A 34 -17.73 6.04 -19.50
CA GLY A 34 -16.46 5.34 -19.81
C GLY A 34 -16.50 3.85 -20.25
N ASN A 35 -15.33 3.18 -20.25
CA ASN A 35 -15.04 1.92 -20.97
C ASN A 35 -15.23 0.61 -20.16
N GLY A 36 -16.10 0.61 -19.14
CA GLY A 36 -16.45 -0.59 -18.36
C GLY A 36 -15.43 -1.05 -17.32
N ILE A 37 -14.24 -0.44 -17.26
CA ILE A 37 -13.20 -0.71 -16.28
C ILE A 37 -13.23 0.37 -15.19
N GLY A 38 -13.50 -0.02 -13.95
CA GLY A 38 -13.55 0.88 -12.79
C GLY A 38 -12.15 1.21 -12.24
N GLY A 39 -11.18 0.33 -12.47
CA GLY A 39 -9.80 0.55 -12.01
C GLY A 39 -8.93 -0.69 -12.13
N TYR A 40 -7.68 -0.53 -11.74
CA TYR A 40 -6.73 -1.64 -11.61
C TYR A 40 -5.83 -1.46 -10.40
N TYR A 41 -5.34 -2.60 -9.91
CA TYR A 41 -4.52 -2.70 -8.72
C TYR A 41 -3.39 -3.68 -9.00
N VAL A 42 -2.19 -3.34 -8.55
CA VAL A 42 -1.01 -4.19 -8.72
C VAL A 42 -0.32 -4.28 -7.38
N THR A 43 0.10 -5.49 -7.00
CA THR A 43 1.04 -5.70 -5.91
C THR A 43 2.23 -6.51 -6.41
N ALA A 44 3.40 -6.23 -5.87
CA ALA A 44 4.60 -7.01 -6.10
C ALA A 44 5.32 -7.18 -4.77
N GLU A 45 5.78 -8.39 -4.49
CA GLU A 45 6.53 -8.74 -3.30
C GLU A 45 7.78 -9.49 -3.72
N TRP A 46 8.88 -9.24 -3.02
CA TRP A 46 10.12 -9.98 -3.20
C TRP A 46 10.76 -10.29 -1.85
N ALA A 47 10.96 -11.58 -1.57
CA ALA A 47 11.65 -12.06 -0.37
C ALA A 47 13.02 -12.65 -0.74
N LEU A 48 14.07 -12.13 -0.10
CA LEU A 48 15.43 -12.63 -0.26
C LEU A 48 16.13 -12.70 1.10
N GLY A 49 16.29 -13.92 1.62
CA GLY A 49 16.86 -14.14 2.95
C GLY A 49 16.03 -13.45 4.04
N GLY A 50 16.69 -12.62 4.86
CA GLY A 50 16.03 -11.82 5.89
C GLY A 50 15.30 -10.57 5.38
N MET A 51 15.41 -10.24 4.09
CA MET A 51 14.81 -9.06 3.48
C MET A 51 13.48 -9.38 2.81
N LYS A 52 12.49 -8.48 2.95
CA LYS A 52 11.29 -8.45 2.13
C LYS A 52 11.08 -7.05 1.58
N LEU A 53 10.78 -6.96 0.29
CA LEU A 53 10.37 -5.74 -0.39
C LEU A 53 8.93 -5.89 -0.85
N LEU A 54 8.19 -4.80 -0.84
CA LEU A 54 6.82 -4.75 -1.33
C LEU A 54 6.60 -3.47 -2.11
N TYR A 55 5.77 -3.56 -3.14
CA TYR A 55 5.22 -2.44 -3.86
C TYR A 55 3.75 -2.71 -4.15
N ALA A 56 2.95 -1.66 -4.12
CA ALA A 56 1.58 -1.72 -4.57
C ALA A 56 1.16 -0.41 -5.22
N HIS A 57 0.31 -0.53 -6.24
CA HIS A 57 -0.24 0.55 -7.01
C HIS A 57 -1.74 0.38 -7.15
N GLN A 58 -2.47 1.47 -7.08
CA GLN A 58 -3.89 1.54 -7.35
C GLN A 58 -4.17 2.69 -8.31
N GLN A 59 -5.00 2.42 -9.31
CA GLN A 59 -5.61 3.45 -10.12
C GLN A 59 -7.11 3.16 -10.33
N THR A 60 -7.99 4.08 -9.94
CA THR A 60 -9.41 4.04 -10.28
C THR A 60 -9.73 5.07 -11.36
N HIS A 61 -10.86 4.89 -12.03
CA HIS A 61 -11.37 5.79 -13.08
C HIS A 61 -12.72 6.37 -12.66
N GLY A 62 -13.20 7.38 -13.40
CA GLY A 62 -14.45 8.08 -13.10
C GLY A 62 -14.23 9.36 -12.30
N ASP A 63 -15.33 9.96 -11.85
CA ASP A 63 -15.29 11.17 -11.05
C ASP A 63 -14.69 10.89 -9.67
N GLY A 64 -13.61 11.59 -9.32
CA GLY A 64 -12.82 11.27 -8.12
C GLY A 64 -11.83 10.13 -8.33
N ALA A 65 -11.42 9.86 -9.58
CA ALA A 65 -10.36 8.92 -9.92
C ALA A 65 -9.18 9.02 -8.96
N LEU A 66 -8.74 7.85 -8.47
CA LEU A 66 -7.70 7.71 -7.48
C LEU A 66 -6.44 7.17 -8.09
N ARG A 67 -5.29 7.73 -7.72
CA ARG A 67 -3.98 7.13 -7.95
C ARG A 67 -3.24 7.07 -6.63
N ALA A 68 -2.85 5.87 -6.21
CA ALA A 68 -2.09 5.67 -4.99
C ALA A 68 -0.93 4.70 -5.20
N ASN A 69 0.18 4.97 -4.53
CA ASN A 69 1.34 4.11 -4.48
C ASN A 69 1.69 3.79 -3.03
N PHE A 70 2.17 2.57 -2.81
CA PHE A 70 2.71 2.13 -1.55
C PHE A 70 3.98 1.33 -1.82
N ALA A 71 5.05 1.62 -1.11
CA ALA A 71 6.28 0.85 -1.17
C ALA A 71 6.78 0.60 0.24
N GLY A 72 7.38 -0.55 0.48
CA GLY A 72 7.91 -0.88 1.79
C GLY A 72 9.01 -1.91 1.74
N ALA A 73 9.74 -1.97 2.84
CA ALA A 73 10.78 -2.94 3.06
C ALA A 73 10.77 -3.39 4.51
N SER A 74 11.18 -4.64 4.73
CA SER A 74 11.53 -5.13 6.04
C SER A 74 12.81 -5.94 6.00
N TYR A 75 13.49 -5.99 7.14
CA TYR A 75 14.67 -6.81 7.32
C TYR A 75 14.72 -7.41 8.71
N GLN A 76 15.08 -8.69 8.79
CA GLN A 76 15.24 -9.44 10.03
C GLN A 76 16.72 -9.53 10.45
N TRP A 77 17.05 -8.90 11.58
CA TRP A 77 18.31 -9.04 12.32
C TRP A 77 18.12 -9.95 13.53
N GLY A 78 18.16 -11.27 13.31
CA GLY A 78 17.96 -12.26 14.37
C GLY A 78 16.56 -12.16 14.97
N THR A 79 16.46 -11.69 16.22
CA THR A 79 15.19 -11.48 16.93
C THR A 79 14.54 -10.13 16.65
N LEU A 80 15.25 -9.20 16.00
CA LEU A 80 14.75 -7.86 15.67
C LEU A 80 14.32 -7.82 14.20
N THR A 81 13.15 -7.28 13.90
CA THR A 81 12.71 -6.99 12.53
C THR A 81 12.36 -5.52 12.41
N GLY A 82 12.97 -4.83 11.44
CA GLY A 82 12.63 -3.45 11.12
C GLY A 82 11.75 -3.38 9.89
N PHE A 83 10.90 -2.36 9.83
CA PHE A 83 9.97 -2.09 8.75
C PHE A 83 10.04 -0.61 8.40
N VAL A 84 10.01 -0.31 7.10
CA VAL A 84 9.83 1.04 6.59
C VAL A 84 8.84 1.00 5.44
N ALA A 85 7.95 1.97 5.38
CA ALA A 85 6.99 2.09 4.30
C ALA A 85 6.77 3.55 3.93
N TYR A 86 6.47 3.79 2.66
CA TYR A 86 6.11 5.08 2.12
C TYR A 86 4.85 4.94 1.28
N PHE A 87 3.95 5.91 1.38
CA PHE A 87 2.77 6.00 0.55
C PHE A 87 2.64 7.39 -0.06
N ASN A 88 1.97 7.46 -1.21
CA ASN A 88 1.43 8.70 -1.74
C ASN A 88 0.12 8.43 -2.47
N GLY A 89 -0.73 9.44 -2.54
CA GLY A 89 -1.92 9.38 -3.35
C GLY A 89 -2.42 10.75 -3.80
N ASP A 90 -3.26 10.70 -4.82
CA ASP A 90 -4.01 11.84 -5.33
C ASP A 90 -5.33 11.33 -5.91
N GLY A 91 -6.42 12.04 -5.63
CA GLY A 91 -7.73 11.75 -6.17
C GLY A 91 -8.84 11.74 -5.12
N GLY A 92 -9.95 11.06 -5.41
CA GLY A 92 -11.12 11.03 -4.55
C GLY A 92 -12.02 12.26 -4.70
N THR A 93 -13.23 12.17 -4.13
CA THR A 93 -14.20 13.26 -4.07
C THR A 93 -14.77 13.34 -2.65
N PRO A 94 -14.42 14.37 -1.84
CA PRO A 94 -13.52 15.48 -2.15
C PRO A 94 -12.08 15.03 -2.40
N ARG A 95 -11.32 15.81 -3.20
CA ARG A 95 -9.94 15.48 -3.59
C ARG A 95 -9.03 15.46 -2.36
N TYR A 96 -8.33 14.36 -2.18
CA TYR A 96 -7.16 14.27 -1.31
C TYR A 96 -5.90 14.26 -2.17
N HIS A 97 -4.81 14.82 -1.63
CA HIS A 97 -3.48 14.67 -2.20
C HIS A 97 -2.51 14.61 -1.03
N ASP A 98 -1.87 13.47 -0.81
CA ASP A 98 -1.09 13.24 0.41
C ASP A 98 0.11 12.32 0.16
N ASP A 99 1.07 12.39 1.08
CA ASP A 99 2.13 11.41 1.20
C ASP A 99 2.42 11.10 2.66
N GLY A 100 3.06 9.96 2.91
CA GLY A 100 3.47 9.66 4.27
C GLY A 100 4.49 8.54 4.37
N LEU A 101 5.10 8.46 5.54
CA LEU A 101 6.14 7.51 5.88
C LEU A 101 5.74 6.79 7.16
N SER A 102 6.01 5.50 7.24
CA SER A 102 6.00 4.75 8.49
C SER A 102 7.33 4.03 8.69
N ILE A 103 7.77 3.97 9.94
CA ILE A 103 8.91 3.18 10.38
C ILE A 103 8.52 2.45 11.65
N SER A 104 8.87 1.18 11.76
CA SER A 104 8.64 0.40 12.97
C SER A 104 9.68 -0.68 13.18
N ALA A 105 9.73 -1.18 14.40
CA ALA A 105 10.57 -2.29 14.79
C ALA A 105 9.78 -3.24 15.68
N LEU A 106 10.00 -4.54 15.49
CA LEU A 106 9.48 -5.63 16.30
C LEU A 106 10.65 -6.42 16.87
N TRP A 107 10.71 -6.58 18.18
CA TRP A 107 11.69 -7.40 18.87
C TRP A 107 11.01 -8.61 19.52
N GLN A 108 11.40 -9.80 19.10
CA GLN A 108 11.03 -11.05 19.75
C GLN A 108 11.93 -11.30 20.98
N ILE A 109 11.39 -11.08 22.18
CA ILE A 109 12.15 -11.19 23.44
C ILE A 109 12.27 -12.66 23.86
N THR A 110 11.16 -13.40 23.79
CA THR A 110 11.09 -14.85 24.00
C THR A 110 10.14 -15.45 22.97
N PRO A 111 10.02 -16.78 22.82
CA PRO A 111 9.01 -17.36 21.92
C PRO A 111 7.55 -16.97 22.25
N GLN A 112 7.29 -16.46 23.45
CA GLN A 112 5.95 -16.05 23.92
C GLN A 112 5.80 -14.54 24.11
N ALA A 113 6.88 -13.76 24.00
CA ALA A 113 6.86 -12.33 24.28
C ALA A 113 7.57 -11.51 23.19
N SER A 114 6.92 -10.44 22.75
CA SER A 114 7.45 -9.49 21.79
C SER A 114 7.15 -8.05 22.21
N ALA A 115 8.02 -7.12 21.83
CA ALA A 115 7.79 -5.69 21.95
C ALA A 115 7.89 -5.03 20.58
N SER A 116 7.06 -4.03 20.31
CA SER A 116 7.10 -3.27 19.06
C SER A 116 7.00 -1.78 19.32
N VAL A 117 7.70 -1.01 18.49
CA VAL A 117 7.61 0.46 18.47
C VAL A 117 7.50 0.92 17.03
N GLY A 118 6.74 1.98 16.79
CA GLY A 118 6.58 2.53 15.46
C GLY A 118 6.21 4.00 15.49
N TYR A 119 6.48 4.65 14.38
CA TYR A 119 6.12 6.03 14.11
C TYR A 119 5.62 6.14 12.67
N ALA A 120 4.59 6.93 12.47
CA ALA A 120 4.06 7.24 11.15
C ALA A 120 3.76 8.73 11.07
N HIS A 121 3.96 9.28 9.88
CA HIS A 121 3.70 10.67 9.58
C HIS A 121 3.07 10.78 8.20
N ALA A 122 2.07 11.63 8.06
CA ALA A 122 1.35 11.91 6.84
C ALA A 122 1.31 13.42 6.62
N ARG A 123 1.42 13.83 5.35
CA ARG A 123 1.45 15.22 4.93
C ARG A 123 0.40 15.48 3.88
N ASP A 124 -0.34 16.54 4.07
CA ASP A 124 -1.28 17.08 3.11
C ASP A 124 -0.51 17.85 2.03
N ARG A 125 -0.67 17.41 0.78
CA ARG A 125 -0.12 18.04 -0.42
C ARG A 125 -1.18 18.80 -1.21
N SER A 126 -2.43 18.83 -0.74
CA SER A 126 -3.54 19.53 -1.40
C SER A 126 -3.48 21.06 -1.24
N GLY A 127 -2.60 21.56 -0.39
CA GLY A 127 -2.48 22.99 -0.04
C GLY A 127 -3.46 23.43 1.06
N GLY A 128 -4.08 22.47 1.76
CA GLY A 128 -4.98 22.70 2.89
C GLY A 128 -4.29 22.79 4.25
N ASP A 129 -2.95 22.65 4.31
CA ASP A 129 -2.13 22.67 5.52
C ASP A 129 -2.60 21.69 6.62
N ASN A 130 -3.20 20.55 6.24
CA ASN A 130 -3.68 19.52 7.17
C ASN A 130 -2.64 18.42 7.41
N ASP A 131 -1.40 18.80 7.70
CA ASP A 131 -0.35 17.84 8.03
C ASP A 131 -0.67 17.13 9.36
N ALA A 132 -0.25 15.87 9.50
CA ALA A 132 -0.32 15.13 10.76
C ALA A 132 0.77 15.59 11.75
N ASP A 133 0.86 16.90 11.94
CA ASP A 133 1.71 17.62 12.90
C ASP A 133 0.87 18.02 14.13
N GLN A 134 0.08 17.10 14.71
CA GLN A 134 -0.60 17.38 15.98
C GLN A 134 0.26 16.92 17.15
N PHE A 135 0.86 17.90 17.84
CA PHE A 135 1.38 17.76 19.21
C PHE A 135 0.37 18.33 20.22
#